data_AF-M2RMQ2-F1
#
_entry.id   AF-M2RMQ2-F1
#
_cell.length_a   1.000
_cell.length_b   1.000
_cell.length_c   1.000
_cell.angle_alpha   90.00
_cell.angle_beta   90.00
_cell.angle_gamma   90.00
#
_symmetry.space_group_name_H-M   'P 1'
#
loop_
_entity.id
_entity.type
_entity.pdbx_description
1 polymer ?
#
loop_
_entity_poly.entity_id
_entity_poly.type
_entity_poly.pdbx_seq_one_letter_code
_entity_poly.pdbx_strand_id
1 'polypeptide(L)'
;MFGPKETLQNGAAPPSTNASSAAPSSTALSHATKSTPGATPLRRVDLSKGASTGVKAPMTLFAFQQRWEQLQTPESRWALMNEIPPPALPALFQSSLDASLLSSILSTFLTILHSPPVNANGEPDPTLSAEDIRVRVRAYLVWLARVPRFGTVVLFMSKEERGLVQDVWSAVGVGAARTPEADEGEKEVNAVREGMRAWGAS
;
A
#
# COMPACT_ATOMS: atom_id res chain seq x y z
N MET A 1 -59.39 -6.19 -33.39
CA MET A 1 -58.22 -7.10 -33.37
C MET A 1 -57.44 -6.78 -32.09
N PHE A 2 -57.79 -7.41 -30.97
CA PHE A 2 -57.08 -8.57 -30.36
C PHE A 2 -55.55 -8.32 -30.35
N GLY A 3 -54.82 -8.08 -29.27
CA GLY A 3 -54.97 -8.22 -27.81
C GLY A 3 -53.57 -8.54 -27.24
N PRO A 4 -53.16 -8.06 -26.05
CA PRO A 4 -51.81 -8.27 -25.48
C PRO A 4 -51.69 -9.65 -24.80
N LYS A 5 -50.47 -10.17 -24.63
CA LYS A 5 -50.18 -11.29 -23.73
C LYS A 5 -49.09 -10.98 -22.74
N GLU A 6 -49.53 -10.89 -21.49
CA GLU A 6 -48.80 -11.07 -20.25
C GLU A 6 -48.04 -12.41 -20.19
N THR A 7 -46.98 -12.45 -19.39
CA THR A 7 -46.62 -13.66 -18.62
C THR A 7 -46.17 -13.23 -17.23
N LEU A 8 -47.03 -13.53 -16.26
CA LEU A 8 -46.79 -13.54 -14.83
C LEU A 8 -45.86 -14.72 -14.43
N GLN A 9 -45.20 -14.57 -13.28
CA GLN A 9 -45.49 -15.35 -12.06
C GLN A 9 -44.32 -16.11 -11.37
N ASN A 10 -44.11 -15.75 -10.10
CA ASN A 10 -43.68 -16.56 -8.93
C ASN A 10 -42.24 -17.06 -8.85
N GLY A 11 -41.54 -17.03 -7.71
CA GLY A 11 -41.94 -16.68 -6.34
C GLY A 11 -40.86 -17.11 -5.33
N ALA A 12 -41.21 -16.97 -4.04
CA ALA A 12 -40.53 -17.45 -2.83
C ALA A 12 -39.57 -16.47 -2.10
N ALA A 13 -40.15 -15.76 -1.13
CA ALA A 13 -39.48 -15.28 0.09
C ALA A 13 -39.18 -16.46 1.05
N PRO A 14 -38.24 -16.28 2.00
CA PRO A 14 -38.56 -16.60 3.40
C PRO A 14 -37.97 -15.54 4.40
N PRO A 15 -38.07 -15.67 5.74
CA PRO A 15 -38.95 -14.86 6.56
C PRO A 15 -38.23 -13.94 7.58
N SER A 16 -38.97 -12.93 8.06
CA SER A 16 -38.67 -12.17 9.27
C SER A 16 -38.90 -13.00 10.54
N THR A 17 -37.94 -13.00 11.46
CA THR A 17 -38.07 -13.32 12.90
C THR A 17 -37.10 -12.40 13.65
N ASN A 18 -37.53 -11.26 14.22
CA ASN A 18 -38.24 -11.02 15.47
C ASN A 18 -37.38 -11.14 16.77
N ALA A 19 -37.07 -9.96 17.31
CA ALA A 19 -36.83 -9.50 18.68
C ALA A 19 -36.56 -10.46 19.87
N SER A 20 -35.54 -10.12 20.67
CA SER A 20 -35.52 -10.06 22.16
C SER A 20 -34.12 -9.54 22.59
N SER A 21 -33.95 -8.35 23.16
CA SER A 21 -34.31 -7.89 24.52
C SER A 21 -33.74 -8.76 25.64
N ALA A 22 -32.60 -8.34 26.19
CA ALA A 22 -32.23 -8.49 27.62
C ALA A 22 -30.93 -7.70 27.92
N ALA A 23 -31.05 -6.56 28.59
CA ALA A 23 -30.10 -6.12 29.62
C ALA A 23 -30.35 -6.98 30.89
N PRO A 24 -29.46 -7.09 31.93
CA PRO A 24 -28.82 -5.95 32.62
C PRO A 24 -27.42 -6.22 33.22
N SER A 25 -26.86 -5.14 33.81
CA SER A 25 -26.18 -5.11 35.13
C SER A 25 -24.81 -4.45 35.14
N SER A 26 -24.80 -3.31 35.83
CA SER A 26 -23.65 -2.61 36.39
C SER A 26 -22.72 -3.51 37.20
N THR A 27 -21.43 -3.23 37.12
CA THR A 27 -20.56 -3.25 38.29
C THR A 27 -19.64 -2.06 38.22
N ALA A 28 -19.99 -1.04 39.00
CA ALA A 28 -19.06 -0.01 39.44
C ALA A 28 -18.23 -0.59 40.59
N LEU A 29 -16.91 -0.51 40.51
CA LEU A 29 -16.07 -0.43 41.70
C LEU A 29 -15.09 0.74 41.53
N SER A 30 -15.43 1.80 42.21
CA SER A 30 -14.64 2.98 42.49
C SER A 30 -13.42 2.58 43.31
N HIS A 31 -12.21 3.01 42.95
CA HIS A 31 -11.17 3.32 43.94
C HIS A 31 -10.69 4.75 43.68
N ALA A 32 -11.06 5.63 44.60
CA ALA A 32 -10.56 6.98 44.74
C ALA A 32 -9.46 7.03 45.82
N THR A 33 -8.88 8.22 45.97
CA THR A 33 -7.74 8.64 46.80
C THR A 33 -6.40 8.44 46.08
N LYS A 34 -5.54 9.43 45.91
CA LYS A 34 -5.24 10.54 46.83
C LYS A 34 -4.60 11.72 46.07
N SER A 35 -5.11 12.92 46.31
CA SER A 35 -4.56 14.20 45.91
C SER A 35 -3.13 14.41 46.41
N THR A 36 -2.29 15.04 45.61
CA THR A 36 -1.12 15.82 46.07
C THR A 36 -1.04 17.09 45.23
N PRO A 37 -1.25 18.28 45.81
CA PRO A 37 -1.01 19.55 45.15
C PRO A 37 0.43 19.99 45.44
N GLY A 38 1.22 20.14 44.39
CA GLY A 38 2.56 20.71 44.46
C GLY A 38 2.77 21.64 43.27
N ALA A 39 2.40 22.90 43.45
CA ALA A 39 2.60 23.96 42.49
C ALA A 39 4.09 24.16 42.17
N THR A 40 4.43 24.33 40.90
CA THR A 40 5.36 25.37 40.39
C THR A 40 5.23 25.48 38.86
N PRO A 41 4.88 26.66 38.31
CA PRO A 41 4.86 26.92 36.88
C PRO A 41 6.21 27.49 36.44
N LEU A 42 6.96 26.79 35.59
CA LEU A 42 8.12 27.38 34.93
C LEU A 42 8.20 27.02 33.45
N ARG A 43 8.12 28.10 32.66
CA ARG A 43 8.69 28.31 31.33
C ARG A 43 8.10 27.52 30.16
N ARG A 44 7.16 28.20 29.50
CA ARG A 44 7.00 28.23 28.04
C ARG A 44 8.38 28.41 27.40
N VAL A 45 8.88 27.36 26.76
CA VAL A 45 9.98 27.47 25.79
C VAL A 45 9.33 27.36 24.42
N ASP A 46 9.29 28.49 23.74
CA ASP A 46 9.01 28.62 22.33
C ASP A 46 10.08 27.81 21.58
N LEU A 47 9.75 26.60 21.14
CA LEU A 47 10.60 25.83 20.22
C LEU A 47 10.13 26.13 18.80
N SER A 48 10.64 27.28 18.33
CA SER A 48 11.35 27.42 17.07
C SER A 48 11.07 26.34 16.03
N LYS A 49 10.36 26.77 14.99
CA LYS A 49 10.36 26.24 13.62
C LYS A 49 11.80 26.06 13.13
N GLY A 50 12.43 24.96 13.51
CA GLY A 50 13.73 24.52 13.03
C GLY A 50 13.49 23.50 11.92
N ALA A 51 13.80 23.89 10.68
CA ALA A 51 14.02 22.96 9.59
C ALA A 51 15.17 22.04 9.98
N SER A 52 14.84 20.89 10.58
CA SER A 52 15.78 19.83 10.83
C SER A 52 15.98 19.08 9.52
N THR A 53 17.17 19.21 8.95
CA THR A 53 17.81 18.17 8.13
C THR A 53 18.07 16.95 9.03
N GLY A 54 16.99 16.40 9.57
CA GLY A 54 17.01 15.32 10.53
C GLY A 54 17.17 14.00 9.79
N VAL A 55 18.12 13.19 10.26
CA VAL A 55 18.15 11.76 9.99
C VAL A 55 16.74 11.23 10.26
N LYS A 56 15.98 11.00 9.18
CA LYS A 56 14.56 10.64 9.24
C LYS A 56 14.49 9.36 10.08
N ALA A 57 13.82 9.43 11.22
CA ALA A 57 13.73 8.29 12.13
C ALA A 57 13.26 7.06 11.34
N PRO A 58 13.84 5.87 11.56
CA PRO A 58 13.48 4.68 10.80
C PRO A 58 11.97 4.44 10.96
N MET A 59 11.24 4.47 9.84
CA MET A 59 9.81 4.26 9.87
C MET A 59 9.54 2.82 10.28
N THR A 60 8.73 2.64 11.33
CA THR A 60 8.30 1.31 11.74
C THR A 60 7.19 0.81 10.81
N LEU A 61 7.03 -0.51 10.67
CA LEU A 61 5.96 -1.10 9.86
C LEU A 61 4.57 -0.60 10.28
N PHE A 62 4.32 -0.54 11.59
CA PHE A 62 3.04 -0.05 12.10
C PHE A 62 2.80 1.41 11.71
N ALA A 63 3.82 2.27 11.79
CA ALA A 63 3.72 3.66 11.35
C ALA A 63 3.50 3.76 9.83
N PHE A 64 4.14 2.88 9.04
CA PHE A 64 3.90 2.80 7.59
C PHE A 64 2.45 2.41 7.30
N GLN A 65 1.93 1.32 7.87
CA GLN A 65 0.57 0.84 7.64
C GLN A 65 -0.47 1.89 8.08
N GLN A 66 -0.29 2.48 9.27
CA GLN A 66 -1.20 3.51 9.75
C GLN A 66 -1.25 4.72 8.81
N ARG A 67 -0.10 5.18 8.30
CA ARG A 67 -0.07 6.25 7.30
C ARG A 67 -0.66 5.80 5.97
N TRP A 68 -0.34 4.60 5.51
CA TRP A 68 -0.84 4.03 4.25
C TRP A 68 -2.37 4.04 4.19
N GLU A 69 -3.02 3.61 5.27
CA GLU A 69 -4.50 3.58 5.39
C GLU A 69 -5.13 4.97 5.47
N GLN A 70 -4.42 5.97 5.99
CA GLN A 70 -4.90 7.36 6.04
C GLN A 70 -4.83 8.05 4.69
N LEU A 71 -3.93 7.62 3.80
CA LEU A 71 -3.74 8.21 2.49
C LEU A 71 -4.76 7.65 1.49
N GLN A 72 -5.55 8.55 0.91
CA GLN A 72 -6.61 8.21 -0.05
C GLN A 72 -6.17 8.34 -1.51
N THR A 73 -5.13 9.13 -1.79
CA THR A 73 -4.67 9.37 -3.17
C THR A 73 -3.43 8.53 -3.51
N PRO A 74 -3.32 8.02 -4.74
CA PRO A 74 -2.18 7.22 -5.17
C PRO A 74 -0.87 8.02 -5.16
N GLU A 75 -0.92 9.34 -5.41
CA GLU A 75 0.26 10.22 -5.38
C GLU A 75 0.82 10.34 -3.96
N SER A 76 -0.07 10.45 -2.97
CA SER A 76 0.35 10.52 -1.57
C SER A 76 0.95 9.19 -1.11
N ARG A 77 0.34 8.07 -1.51
CA ARG A 77 0.87 6.72 -1.24
C ARG A 77 2.21 6.49 -1.91
N TRP A 78 2.38 6.97 -3.13
CA TRP A 78 3.66 6.95 -3.84
C TRP A 78 4.73 7.79 -3.14
N ALA A 79 4.38 8.99 -2.68
CA ALA A 79 5.28 9.82 -1.88
C ALA A 79 5.73 9.10 -0.59
N LEU A 80 4.80 8.42 0.10
CA LEU A 80 5.10 7.60 1.27
C LEU A 80 6.04 6.43 0.95
N MET A 81 5.81 5.73 -0.16
CA MET A 81 6.74 4.68 -0.63
C MET A 81 8.14 5.23 -0.86
N ASN A 82 8.25 6.42 -1.46
CA ASN A 82 9.53 7.06 -1.74
C ASN A 82 10.31 7.51 -0.50
N GLU A 83 9.70 7.52 0.68
CA GLU A 83 10.42 7.71 1.94
C GLU A 83 11.27 6.47 2.33
N ILE A 84 10.94 5.30 1.77
CA ILE A 84 11.58 4.02 2.09
C ILE A 84 12.43 3.58 0.89
N PRO A 85 13.76 3.47 1.01
CA PRO A 85 14.57 2.97 -0.10
C PRO A 85 14.24 1.49 -0.37
N PRO A 86 14.22 1.02 -1.64
CA PRO A 86 13.87 -0.37 -1.97
C PRO A 86 14.61 -1.45 -1.16
N PRO A 87 15.93 -1.34 -0.91
CA PRO A 87 16.67 -2.30 -0.07
C PRO A 87 16.17 -2.43 1.37
N ALA A 88 15.47 -1.43 1.90
CA ALA A 88 14.93 -1.45 3.26
C ALA A 88 13.59 -2.22 3.35
N LEU A 89 12.94 -2.55 2.23
CA LEU A 89 11.62 -3.20 2.25
C LEU A 89 11.62 -4.57 2.95
N PRO A 90 12.58 -5.50 2.72
CA PRO A 90 12.57 -6.78 3.41
C PRO A 90 12.67 -6.64 4.94
N ALA A 91 13.47 -5.67 5.39
CA ALA A 91 13.67 -5.38 6.81
C ALA A 91 12.49 -4.63 7.43
N LEU A 92 11.77 -3.82 6.65
CA LEU A 92 10.56 -3.12 7.09
C LEU A 92 9.38 -4.07 7.21
N PHE A 93 9.12 -4.86 6.17
CA PHE A 93 7.95 -5.73 6.10
C PHE A 93 8.11 -7.03 6.87
N GLN A 94 9.33 -7.59 6.95
CA GLN A 94 9.64 -8.82 7.67
C GLN A 94 8.58 -9.91 7.45
N SER A 95 7.85 -10.31 8.50
CA SER A 95 6.80 -11.32 8.45
C SER A 95 5.38 -10.73 8.35
N SER A 96 5.24 -9.42 8.25
CA SER A 96 3.96 -8.69 8.37
C SER A 96 3.42 -8.20 7.04
N LEU A 97 4.03 -8.57 5.92
CA LEU A 97 3.43 -8.36 4.61
C LEU A 97 2.20 -9.28 4.45
N ASP A 98 1.07 -8.69 4.10
CA ASP A 98 -0.18 -9.38 3.78
C ASP A 98 -0.62 -9.10 2.34
N ALA A 99 -1.57 -9.89 1.84
CA ALA A 99 -2.00 -9.82 0.44
C ALA A 99 -2.73 -8.51 0.11
N SER A 100 -3.55 -7.99 1.03
CA SER A 100 -4.34 -6.77 0.84
C SER A 100 -3.44 -5.54 0.77
N LEU A 101 -2.42 -5.46 1.64
CA LEU A 101 -1.45 -4.38 1.57
C LEU A 101 -0.61 -4.45 0.30
N LEU A 102 -0.17 -5.65 -0.10
CA LEU A 102 0.60 -5.85 -1.32
C LEU A 102 -0.19 -5.44 -2.57
N SER A 103 -1.46 -5.86 -2.70
CA SER A 103 -2.32 -5.48 -3.82
C SER A 103 -2.60 -3.98 -3.86
N SER A 104 -2.77 -3.34 -2.70
CA SER A 104 -2.89 -1.88 -2.57
C SER A 104 -1.62 -1.14 -3.05
N ILE A 105 -0.43 -1.65 -2.73
CA ILE A 105 0.85 -1.11 -3.21
C ILE A 105 0.97 -1.27 -4.74
N LEU A 106 0.65 -2.45 -5.27
CA LEU A 106 0.70 -2.73 -6.72
C LEU A 106 -0.26 -1.85 -7.53
N SER A 107 -1.49 -1.67 -7.03
CA SER A 107 -2.47 -0.78 -7.64
C SER A 107 -1.99 0.68 -7.66
N THR A 108 -1.33 1.12 -6.57
CA THR A 108 -0.69 2.44 -6.50
C THR A 108 0.39 2.56 -7.57
N PHE A 109 1.28 1.57 -7.71
CA PHE A 109 2.32 1.59 -8.74
C PHE A 109 1.74 1.64 -10.15
N LEU A 110 0.73 0.84 -10.46
CA LEU A 110 0.09 0.83 -11.77
C LEU A 110 -0.51 2.20 -12.10
N THR A 111 -1.18 2.81 -11.12
CA THR A 111 -1.78 4.14 -11.28
C THR A 111 -0.72 5.20 -11.59
N ILE A 112 0.39 5.18 -10.86
CA ILE A 112 1.50 6.13 -11.05
C ILE A 112 2.25 5.91 -12.37
N LEU A 113 2.33 4.66 -12.85
CA LEU A 113 2.92 4.34 -14.15
C LEU A 113 2.06 4.83 -15.31
N HIS A 114 0.73 4.78 -15.18
CA HIS A 114 -0.21 5.27 -16.20
C HIS A 114 -0.44 6.78 -16.14
N SER A 115 -0.42 7.35 -14.93
CA SER A 115 -0.63 8.77 -14.66
C SER A 115 0.49 9.27 -13.75
N PRO A 116 1.64 9.68 -14.31
CA PRO A 116 2.74 10.23 -13.55
C PRO A 116 2.27 11.42 -12.70
N PRO A 117 2.82 11.58 -11.47
CA PRO A 117 2.44 12.68 -10.60
C PRO A 117 2.77 14.01 -11.28
N VAL A 118 1.78 14.88 -11.33
CA VAL A 118 1.92 16.26 -11.81
C VAL A 118 2.22 17.18 -10.63
N ASN A 119 2.97 18.25 -10.90
CA ASN A 119 3.25 19.27 -9.90
C ASN A 119 1.98 20.09 -9.58
N ALA A 120 2.07 21.01 -8.60
CA ALA A 120 0.94 21.86 -8.18
C ALA A 120 0.35 22.72 -9.32
N ASN A 121 1.08 22.87 -10.43
CA ASN A 121 0.66 23.64 -11.59
C ASN A 121 -0.01 22.77 -12.67
N GLY A 122 -0.18 21.46 -12.43
CA GLY A 122 -0.74 20.51 -13.39
C GLY A 122 0.23 20.09 -14.49
N GLU A 123 1.49 20.54 -14.44
CA GLU A 123 2.53 20.17 -15.39
C GLU A 123 3.27 18.92 -14.91
N PRO A 124 3.76 18.05 -15.82
CA PRO A 124 4.63 16.95 -15.44
C PRO A 124 5.86 17.50 -14.71
N ASP A 125 6.17 16.93 -13.54
CA ASP A 125 7.31 17.35 -12.75
C ASP A 125 8.62 17.11 -13.54
N PRO A 126 9.37 18.15 -13.94
CA PRO A 126 10.60 17.96 -14.72
C PRO A 126 11.71 17.23 -13.95
N THR A 127 11.53 17.03 -12.63
CA THR A 127 12.47 16.30 -11.78
C THR A 127 12.26 14.79 -11.78
N LEU A 128 11.13 14.30 -12.31
CA LEU A 128 10.75 12.88 -12.33
C LEU A 128 10.31 12.47 -13.73
N SER A 129 11.24 11.90 -14.50
CA SER A 129 10.91 11.30 -15.80
C SER A 129 10.02 10.07 -15.60
N ALA A 130 9.13 9.80 -16.57
CA ALA A 130 8.37 8.55 -16.61
C ALA A 130 9.29 7.31 -16.57
N GLU A 131 10.50 7.44 -17.13
CA GLU A 131 11.51 6.38 -17.07
C GLU A 131 12.07 6.19 -15.64
N ASP A 132 12.33 7.28 -14.90
CA ASP A 132 12.80 7.19 -13.52
C ASP A 132 11.75 6.52 -12.62
N ILE A 133 10.48 6.79 -12.86
CA ILE A 133 9.36 6.13 -12.17
C ILE A 133 9.37 4.63 -12.47
N ARG A 134 9.51 4.22 -13.74
CA ARG A 134 9.58 2.80 -14.13
C ARG A 134 10.76 2.09 -13.47
N VAL A 135 11.95 2.66 -13.56
CA VAL A 135 13.17 2.12 -12.92
C VAL A 135 12.95 1.95 -11.42
N ARG A 136 12.33 2.94 -10.77
CA ARG A 136 12.07 2.90 -9.34
C ARG A 136 11.01 1.88 -8.95
N VAL A 137 9.90 1.79 -9.67
CA VAL A 137 8.88 0.76 -9.44
C VAL A 137 9.49 -0.63 -9.64
N ARG A 138 10.29 -0.83 -10.68
CA ARG A 138 11.02 -2.08 -10.91
C ARG A 138 11.87 -2.47 -9.70
N ALA A 139 12.64 -1.52 -9.17
CA ALA A 139 13.46 -1.75 -7.99
C ALA A 139 12.59 -2.17 -6.79
N TYR A 140 11.45 -1.52 -6.54
CA TYR A 140 10.53 -1.94 -5.48
C TYR A 140 10.00 -3.36 -5.70
N LEU A 141 9.59 -3.74 -6.90
CA LEU A 141 9.08 -5.08 -7.19
C LEU A 141 10.12 -6.18 -6.92
N VAL A 142 11.38 -5.92 -7.31
CA VAL A 142 12.50 -6.84 -7.05
C VAL A 142 12.74 -6.99 -5.55
N TRP A 143 12.72 -5.89 -4.79
CA TRP A 143 12.97 -5.93 -3.35
C TRP A 143 11.77 -6.45 -2.53
N LEU A 144 10.54 -6.21 -2.97
CA LEU A 144 9.33 -6.80 -2.38
C LEU A 144 9.36 -8.33 -2.47
N ALA A 145 9.84 -8.88 -3.59
CA ALA A 145 9.97 -10.32 -3.76
C ALA A 145 10.92 -10.99 -2.75
N ARG A 146 11.82 -10.21 -2.13
CA ARG A 146 12.80 -10.68 -1.12
C ARG A 146 12.26 -10.64 0.31
N VAL A 147 11.06 -10.09 0.52
CA VAL A 147 10.43 -10.02 1.84
C VAL A 147 10.18 -11.45 2.36
N PRO A 148 10.49 -11.77 3.64
CA PRO A 148 10.12 -13.05 4.21
C PRO A 148 8.61 -13.32 4.06
N ARG A 149 8.23 -14.57 3.75
CA ARG A 149 6.83 -14.98 3.49
C ARG A 149 6.20 -14.41 2.21
N PHE A 150 6.95 -13.67 1.39
CA PHE A 150 6.45 -13.15 0.12
C PHE A 150 5.74 -14.22 -0.74
N GLY A 151 6.36 -15.39 -0.89
CA GLY A 151 5.74 -16.51 -1.63
C GLY A 151 4.42 -16.98 -1.03
N THR A 152 4.27 -16.98 0.30
CA THR A 152 3.00 -17.31 0.97
C THR A 152 1.94 -16.25 0.70
N VAL A 153 2.32 -14.97 0.68
CA VAL A 153 1.42 -13.87 0.34
C VAL A 153 0.90 -14.03 -1.08
N VAL A 154 1.80 -14.26 -2.05
CA VAL A 154 1.44 -14.48 -3.46
C VAL A 154 0.52 -15.71 -3.63
N LEU A 155 0.74 -16.77 -2.84
CA LEU A 155 -0.15 -17.94 -2.85
C LEU A 155 -1.59 -17.58 -2.44
N PHE A 156 -1.77 -16.63 -1.52
CA PHE A 156 -3.08 -16.16 -1.06
C PHE A 156 -3.70 -15.03 -1.91
N MET A 157 -2.95 -14.45 -2.85
CA MET A 157 -3.51 -13.46 -3.77
C MET A 157 -4.56 -14.08 -4.69
N SER A 158 -5.65 -13.34 -4.91
CA SER A 158 -6.70 -13.72 -5.86
C SER A 158 -6.20 -13.69 -7.31
N LYS A 159 -7.00 -14.21 -8.24
CA LYS A 159 -6.66 -14.18 -9.67
C LYS A 159 -6.57 -12.74 -10.18
N GLU A 160 -7.46 -11.87 -9.72
CA GLU A 160 -7.51 -10.45 -10.04
C GLU A 160 -6.26 -9.73 -9.53
N GLU A 161 -5.87 -10.00 -8.28
CA GLU A 161 -4.67 -9.40 -7.69
C GLU A 161 -3.38 -9.87 -8.40
N ARG A 162 -3.32 -11.13 -8.84
CA ARG A 162 -2.20 -11.62 -9.67
C ARG A 162 -2.20 -10.97 -11.07
N GLY A 163 -3.36 -10.61 -11.60
CA GLY A 163 -3.47 -9.81 -12.83
C GLY A 163 -2.77 -8.47 -12.68
N LEU A 164 -2.96 -7.77 -11.55
CA LEU A 164 -2.27 -6.50 -11.26
C LEU A 164 -0.76 -6.64 -11.31
N VAL A 165 -0.21 -7.76 -10.82
CA VAL A 165 1.24 -8.02 -10.88
C VAL A 165 1.72 -8.04 -12.33
N GLN A 166 1.01 -8.74 -13.22
CA GLN A 166 1.34 -8.84 -14.64
C GLN A 166 1.23 -7.47 -15.34
N ASP A 167 0.19 -6.70 -15.02
CA ASP A 167 -0.03 -5.37 -15.57
C ASP A 167 1.10 -4.42 -15.17
N VAL A 168 1.52 -4.44 -13.89
CA VAL A 168 2.62 -3.60 -13.40
C VAL A 168 3.94 -3.99 -14.07
N TRP A 169 4.27 -5.28 -14.15
CA TRP A 169 5.50 -5.74 -14.83
C TRP A 169 5.51 -5.38 -16.32
N SER A 170 4.35 -5.40 -16.97
CA SER A 170 4.18 -4.99 -18.36
C SER A 170 4.38 -3.48 -18.53
N ALA A 171 3.80 -2.67 -17.64
CA ALA A 171 3.90 -1.21 -17.66
C ALA A 171 5.31 -0.69 -17.37
N VAL A 172 6.10 -1.43 -16.58
CA VAL A 172 7.52 -1.13 -16.31
C VAL A 172 8.43 -1.42 -17.52
N GLY A 173 7.95 -2.17 -18.53
CA GLY A 173 8.64 -2.34 -19.81
C GLY A 173 9.55 -3.56 -19.90
N VAL A 174 9.36 -4.59 -19.05
CA VAL A 174 10.17 -5.84 -19.14
C VAL A 174 9.89 -6.61 -20.45
N GLY A 175 8.83 -6.28 -21.19
CA GLY A 175 8.49 -6.85 -22.49
C GLY A 175 9.10 -6.15 -23.72
N ALA A 176 9.77 -5.00 -23.57
CA ALA A 176 10.34 -4.24 -24.69
C ALA A 176 11.84 -4.04 -24.49
N ALA A 177 12.61 -5.12 -24.67
CA ALA A 177 14.06 -5.08 -24.66
C ALA A 177 14.59 -4.08 -25.72
N ARG A 178 14.95 -2.87 -25.27
CA ARG A 178 16.07 -2.14 -25.86
C ARG A 178 17.29 -2.55 -25.05
N THR A 179 18.17 -3.31 -25.66
CA THR A 179 19.52 -3.63 -25.18
C THR A 179 20.41 -2.41 -25.42
N PRO A 180 21.01 -1.81 -24.38
CA PRO A 180 22.31 -1.16 -24.53
C PRO A 180 23.36 -1.87 -23.66
N GLU A 181 24.43 -2.26 -24.35
CA GLU A 181 25.77 -2.70 -23.96
C GLU A 181 26.11 -3.15 -22.52
N ALA A 182 26.70 -4.36 -22.50
CA ALA A 182 27.38 -5.04 -21.40
C ALA A 182 28.41 -4.12 -20.74
N ASP A 183 28.39 -3.93 -19.41
CA ASP A 183 29.11 -4.85 -18.51
C ASP A 183 28.47 -4.91 -17.09
N GLU A 184 27.50 -4.03 -16.77
CA GLU A 184 26.82 -4.01 -15.45
C GLU A 184 25.38 -4.56 -15.47
N GLY A 185 24.82 -4.83 -16.66
CA GLY A 185 23.41 -5.19 -16.84
C GLY A 185 23.02 -6.62 -16.43
N GLU A 186 23.96 -7.57 -16.37
CA GLU A 186 23.61 -8.99 -16.14
C GLU A 186 23.05 -9.26 -14.74
N LYS A 187 23.56 -8.56 -13.71
CA LYS A 187 23.08 -8.71 -12.34
C LYS A 187 21.64 -8.21 -12.20
N GLU A 188 21.31 -7.10 -12.86
CA GLU A 188 19.97 -6.52 -12.84
C GLU A 188 18.98 -7.38 -13.63
N VAL A 189 19.36 -7.84 -14.82
CA VAL A 189 18.53 -8.73 -15.64
C VAL A 189 18.25 -10.03 -14.90
N ASN A 190 19.25 -10.61 -14.22
CA ASN A 190 19.04 -11.83 -13.44
C ASN A 190 18.16 -11.57 -12.21
N ALA A 191 18.35 -10.46 -11.50
CA ALA A 191 17.51 -10.09 -10.36
C ALA A 191 16.04 -9.85 -10.76
N VAL A 192 15.82 -9.28 -11.95
CA VAL A 192 14.48 -9.05 -12.49
C VAL A 192 13.83 -10.36 -12.91
N ARG A 193 14.58 -11.26 -13.54
CA ARG A 193 14.12 -12.60 -13.88
C ARG A 193 13.80 -13.43 -12.64
N GLU A 194 14.62 -13.33 -11.60
CA GLU A 194 14.39 -13.99 -10.32
C GLU A 194 13.15 -13.40 -9.62
N GLY A 195 13.01 -12.07 -9.65
CA GLY A 195 11.79 -11.37 -9.22
C GLY A 195 10.56 -11.91 -9.94
N MET A 196 10.52 -11.88 -11.27
CA MET A 196 9.41 -12.41 -12.07
C MET A 196 9.05 -13.86 -11.73
N ARG A 197 10.07 -14.71 -11.54
CA ARG A 197 9.86 -16.09 -11.07
C ARG A 197 9.22 -16.15 -9.69
N ALA A 198 9.66 -15.32 -8.75
CA ALA A 198 9.05 -15.24 -7.42
C ALA A 198 7.59 -14.78 -7.47
N TRP A 199 7.24 -13.93 -8.44
CA TRP A 199 5.88 -13.46 -8.69
C TRP A 199 4.98 -14.46 -9.43
N GLY A 200 5.52 -15.54 -9.98
CA GLY A 200 4.78 -16.46 -10.85
C GLY A 200 4.36 -15.84 -12.19
N ALA A 201 4.99 -14.73 -12.58
CA ALA A 201 4.83 -14.12 -13.89
C ALA A 201 5.90 -14.71 -14.82
N SER A 202 5.53 -15.72 -15.61
CA SER A 202 6.39 -16.34 -16.62
C SER A 202 5.65 -16.52 -17.93
#